data_AF-A0A358A556-F1
#
_entry.id   AF-A0A358A556-F1
#
_cell.length_a   1.000
_cell.length_b   1.000
_cell.length_c   1.000
_cell.angle_alpha   90.00
_cell.angle_beta   90.00
_cell.angle_gamma   90.00
#
_symmetry.space_group_name_H-M   'P 1'
#
loop_
_entity.id
_entity.type
_entity.pdbx_description
1 polymer ?
#
loop_
_entity_poly.entity_id
_entity_poly.type
_entity_poly.pdbx_seq_one_letter_code
_entity_poly.pdbx_strand_id
1 'polypeptide(L)'
;MVTLIDPDRSTYRAYGLGSVGFWQTWGLTNLKRYVKILAGRKLTAIKRPTEDTRQLGGNFVIDRSGTLTWGHWAEGPDDRPTVQALVDAVHACG
;
A
#
# COMPACT_ATOMS: atom_id res chain seq x y z
N MET A 1 -1.69 25.59 -6.46
CA MET A 1 -1.71 24.20 -5.93
C MET A 1 -0.29 23.67 -6.09
N VAL A 2 0.39 23.41 -4.98
CA VAL A 2 1.75 22.83 -5.00
C VAL A 2 1.59 21.32 -4.93
N THR A 3 2.14 20.59 -5.90
CA THR A 3 2.17 19.14 -5.90
C THR A 3 3.60 18.69 -5.61
N LEU A 4 3.78 17.93 -4.53
CA LEU A 4 5.05 17.27 -4.25
C LEU A 4 5.13 16.00 -5.10
N ILE A 5 6.19 15.86 -5.89
CA ILE A 5 6.43 14.69 -6.74
C ILE A 5 7.75 14.06 -6.30
N ASP A 6 7.78 12.72 -6.15
CA ASP A 6 8.96 11.90 -5.81
C ASP A 6 9.32 11.02 -7.02
N PRO A 7 9.86 11.61 -8.11
CA PRO A 7 10.02 10.92 -9.40
C PRO A 7 11.01 9.77 -9.35
N ASP A 8 12.03 9.85 -8.49
CA ASP A 8 13.06 8.82 -8.32
C ASP A 8 12.71 7.81 -7.20
N ARG A 9 11.53 7.96 -6.56
CA ARG A 9 11.07 7.15 -5.43
C ARG A 9 12.05 7.16 -4.24
N SER A 10 12.90 8.19 -4.10
CA SER A 10 13.90 8.27 -3.03
C SER A 10 13.24 8.43 -1.67
N THR A 11 12.20 9.27 -1.59
CA THR A 11 11.42 9.46 -0.37
C THR A 11 10.64 8.19 -0.05
N TYR A 12 9.98 7.60 -1.04
CA TYR A 12 9.28 6.32 -0.90
C TYR A 12 10.16 5.21 -0.31
N ARG A 13 11.39 5.06 -0.81
CA ARG A 13 12.38 4.10 -0.28
C ARG A 13 12.87 4.47 1.12
N ALA A 14 13.09 5.75 1.40
CA ALA A 14 13.52 6.23 2.71
C ALA A 14 12.49 5.93 3.81
N TYR A 15 11.19 5.97 3.47
CA TYR A 15 10.11 5.56 4.36
C TYR A 15 10.05 4.04 4.58
N GLY A 16 10.91 3.24 3.94
CA GLY A 16 10.91 1.79 4.07
C GLY A 16 9.68 1.13 3.46
N LEU A 17 8.92 1.85 2.61
CA LEU A 17 7.83 1.26 1.85
C LEU A 17 8.44 0.29 0.83
N GLY A 18 8.34 -0.99 1.13
CA GLY A 18 8.91 -2.05 0.32
C GLY A 18 8.24 -2.16 -1.05
N SER A 19 8.89 -2.90 -1.94
CA SER A 19 8.25 -3.48 -3.12
C SER A 19 7.98 -4.95 -2.79
N VAL A 20 6.71 -5.37 -2.68
CA VAL A 20 6.41 -6.77 -2.36
C VAL A 20 6.95 -7.65 -3.47
N GLY A 21 7.81 -8.61 -3.11
CA GLY A 21 8.32 -9.62 -4.03
C GLY A 21 7.15 -10.37 -4.68
N PHE A 22 7.30 -10.67 -5.98
CA PHE A 22 6.31 -11.27 -6.89
C PHE A 22 5.47 -12.44 -6.31
N TRP A 23 5.99 -13.13 -5.28
CA TRP A 23 5.41 -14.33 -4.68
C TRP A 23 4.49 -14.07 -3.47
N GLN A 24 4.57 -12.92 -2.80
CA GLN A 24 3.68 -12.59 -1.66
C GLN A 24 2.33 -12.02 -2.11
N THR A 25 2.27 -11.33 -3.26
CA THR A 25 1.00 -10.84 -3.87
C THR A 25 0.19 -11.94 -4.56
N TRP A 26 0.85 -13.04 -4.95
CA TRP A 26 0.26 -14.21 -5.63
C TRP A 26 -0.04 -15.38 -4.68
N GLY A 27 -0.31 -15.10 -3.40
CA GLY A 27 -0.71 -16.14 -2.44
C GLY A 27 -1.85 -17.02 -2.98
N LEU A 28 -1.78 -18.33 -2.70
CA LEU A 28 -2.71 -19.38 -3.17
C LEU A 28 -4.21 -19.01 -3.15
N THR A 29 -4.62 -18.12 -2.24
CA THR A 29 -5.99 -17.60 -2.11
C THR A 29 -6.44 -16.77 -3.32
N ASN A 30 -5.54 -15.94 -3.90
CA ASN A 30 -5.82 -15.18 -5.12
C ASN A 30 -5.90 -16.09 -6.35
N LEU A 31 -5.10 -17.16 -6.40
CA LEU A 31 -5.14 -18.12 -7.50
C LEU A 31 -6.51 -18.82 -7.61
N LYS A 32 -7.11 -19.25 -6.48
CA LYS A 32 -8.47 -19.82 -6.48
C LYS A 32 -9.53 -18.84 -7.00
N ARG A 33 -9.40 -17.55 -6.65
CA ARG A 33 -10.32 -16.50 -7.12
C ARG A 33 -10.16 -16.24 -8.61
N TYR A 34 -8.93 -16.21 -9.12
CA TYR A 34 -8.63 -16.16 -10.55
C TYR A 34 -9.17 -17.39 -11.30
N VAL A 35 -8.97 -18.61 -10.79
CA VAL A 35 -9.51 -19.84 -11.39
C VAL A 35 -11.04 -19.80 -11.46
N LYS A 36 -11.72 -19.33 -10.41
CA LYS A 36 -13.18 -19.18 -10.41
C LYS A 36 -13.67 -18.11 -11.41
N ILE A 37 -12.94 -17.01 -11.57
CA ILE A 37 -13.24 -15.96 -12.56
C ILE A 37 -13.01 -16.48 -13.99
N LEU A 38 -11.93 -17.22 -14.22
CA LEU A 38 -11.56 -17.84 -15.49
C LEU A 38 -12.54 -18.95 -15.91
N ALA A 39 -13.06 -19.72 -14.95
CA ALA A 39 -14.05 -20.76 -15.21
C ALA A 39 -15.43 -20.21 -15.61
N GLY A 40 -15.71 -18.92 -15.35
CA GLY A 40 -17.02 -18.31 -15.56
C GLY A 40 -17.10 -17.16 -16.58
N ARG A 41 -15.98 -16.63 -17.10
CA ARG A 41 -15.97 -15.51 -18.05
C ARG A 41 -14.94 -15.68 -19.16
N LYS A 42 -15.26 -15.20 -20.37
CA LYS A 42 -14.29 -15.08 -21.47
C LYS A 42 -13.09 -14.26 -21.00
N LEU A 43 -11.90 -14.84 -21.13
CA LEU A 43 -10.57 -14.28 -20.83
C LEU A 43 -10.36 -12.84 -21.33
N THR A 44 -11.10 -12.42 -22.34
CA THR A 44 -11.06 -11.08 -22.95
C THR A 44 -11.60 -9.95 -22.06
N ALA A 45 -12.24 -10.26 -20.92
CA ALA A 45 -12.77 -9.25 -19.99
C ALA A 45 -11.78 -8.83 -18.88
N ILE A 46 -10.63 -9.49 -18.76
CA ILE A 46 -9.63 -9.19 -17.73
C ILE A 46 -8.73 -8.05 -18.23
N LYS A 47 -9.06 -6.81 -17.84
CA LYS A 47 -8.15 -5.67 -18.05
C LYS A 47 -7.02 -5.75 -17.02
N ARG A 48 -5.77 -5.70 -17.48
CA ARG A 48 -4.61 -5.59 -16.59
C ARG A 48 -4.70 -4.24 -15.85
N PRO A 49 -4.42 -4.20 -14.53
CA PRO A 49 -4.23 -2.94 -13.84
C PRO A 49 -3.15 -2.13 -14.54
N THR A 50 -3.43 -0.87 -14.85
CA THR A 50 -2.45 0.09 -15.38
C THR A 50 -1.56 0.66 -14.30
N GLU A 51 -1.96 0.53 -13.03
CA GLU A 51 -1.21 0.98 -11.87
C GLU A 51 -0.27 -0.13 -11.35
N ASP A 52 0.88 0.28 -10.82
CA ASP A 52 1.88 -0.63 -10.23
C ASP A 52 1.31 -1.21 -8.92
N THR A 53 0.63 -2.35 -9.02
CA THR A 53 0.03 -3.05 -7.88
C THR A 53 1.05 -3.57 -6.86
N ARG A 54 2.35 -3.36 -7.09
CA ARG A 54 3.43 -3.75 -6.17
C ARG A 54 3.86 -2.62 -5.24
N GLN A 55 3.40 -1.39 -5.50
CA GLN A 55 3.68 -0.26 -4.63
C GLN A 55 2.81 -0.36 -3.39
N LEU A 56 3.41 -0.71 -2.26
CA LEU A 56 2.73 -0.71 -0.97
C LEU A 56 2.48 0.70 -0.48
N GLY A 57 1.34 0.87 0.18
CA GLY A 57 1.02 2.08 0.92
C GLY A 57 1.55 2.04 2.35
N GLY A 58 1.38 3.15 3.04
CA GLY A 58 1.58 3.24 4.48
C GLY A 58 0.88 4.48 5.02
N ASN A 59 0.72 4.52 6.33
CA ASN A 59 0.18 5.68 7.05
C ASN A 59 1.23 6.11 8.06
N PHE A 60 1.52 7.40 8.14
CA PHE A 60 2.62 7.93 8.93
C PHE A 60 2.17 9.18 9.68
N VAL A 61 2.67 9.35 10.90
CA VAL A 61 2.52 10.59 11.67
C VAL A 61 3.90 11.21 11.79
N ILE A 62 3.98 12.49 11.39
CA ILE A 62 5.18 13.30 11.46
C ILE A 62 4.87 14.46 12.40
N ASP A 63 5.72 14.66 13.40
CA ASP A 63 5.55 15.75 14.36
C ASP A 63 5.95 17.12 13.75
N ARG A 64 5.82 18.18 14.55
CA ARG A 64 6.17 19.54 14.12
C ARG A 64 7.66 19.76 13.86
N SER A 65 8.53 18.90 14.39
CA SER A 65 9.97 18.93 14.13
C SER A 65 10.33 18.24 12.81
N GLY A 66 9.37 17.58 12.16
CA GLY A 66 9.61 16.78 10.96
C GLY A 66 10.04 15.34 11.27
N THR A 67 9.91 14.89 12.53
CA THR A 67 10.28 13.53 12.93
C THR A 67 9.12 12.57 12.72
N LEU A 68 9.41 11.41 12.11
CA LEU A 68 8.47 10.31 12.01
C LEU A 68 8.27 9.67 13.40
N THR A 69 7.12 9.88 14.03
CA THR A 69 6.82 9.40 15.39
C THR A 69 5.98 8.13 15.40
N TRP A 70 5.27 7.85 14.31
CA TRP A 70 4.48 6.63 14.15
C TRP A 70 4.37 6.24 12.67
N GLY A 71 4.32 4.93 12.41
CA GLY A 71 4.11 4.40 11.06
C GLY A 71 3.37 3.07 11.05
N HIS A 72 2.52 2.90 10.03
CA HIS A 72 1.91 1.63 9.62
C HIS A 72 2.34 1.33 8.20
N TRP A 73 3.13 0.28 8.02
CA TRP A 73 3.57 -0.22 6.72
C TRP A 73 2.58 -1.27 6.25
N ALA A 74 1.88 -1.01 5.14
CA ALA A 74 0.83 -1.91 4.69
C ALA A 74 1.42 -3.22 4.14
N GLU A 75 0.85 -4.37 4.52
CA GLU A 75 1.23 -5.69 3.98
C GLU A 75 0.54 -6.00 2.65
N GLY A 76 -0.51 -5.24 2.31
CA GLY A 76 -1.30 -5.40 1.09
C GLY A 76 -2.01 -4.10 0.69
N PRO A 77 -2.66 -4.06 -0.49
CA PRO A 77 -3.30 -2.84 -1.00
C PRO A 77 -4.50 -2.37 -0.15
N ASP A 78 -5.17 -3.30 0.52
CA ASP A 78 -6.32 -3.08 1.41
C ASP A 78 -5.97 -2.99 2.88
N ASP A 79 -4.71 -3.26 3.26
CA ASP A 79 -4.25 -3.13 4.64
C ASP A 79 -4.15 -1.66 5.05
N ARG A 80 -4.94 -1.29 6.05
CA ARG A 80 -4.99 0.06 6.64
C ARG A 80 -5.17 -0.06 8.15
N PRO A 81 -4.53 0.84 8.93
CA PRO A 81 -4.82 0.96 10.35
C PRO A 81 -6.27 1.41 10.54
N THR A 82 -6.82 1.18 11.73
CA THR A 82 -8.11 1.75 12.10
C THR A 82 -8.00 3.27 12.22
N VAL A 83 -9.12 3.96 12.00
CA VAL A 83 -9.19 5.41 12.23
C VAL A 83 -8.79 5.76 13.66
N GLN A 84 -9.22 4.96 14.64
CA GLN A 84 -8.87 5.16 16.05
C GLN A 84 -7.36 5.10 16.28
N ALA A 85 -6.68 4.08 15.73
CA ALA A 85 -5.22 3.97 15.88
C ALA A 85 -4.47 5.17 15.30
N LEU A 86 -4.95 5.74 14.19
CA LEU A 86 -4.37 6.93 13.59
C LEU A 86 -4.59 8.17 14.47
N VAL A 87 -5.79 8.34 15.02
CA VAL A 87 -6.13 9.46 15.92
C VAL A 87 -5.29 9.38 17.20
N ASP A 88 -5.18 8.20 17.80
CA ASP A 88 -4.36 7.96 19.00
C ASP A 88 -2.87 8.28 18.73
N ALA A 89 -2.35 7.86 17.58
CA ALA A 89 -0.98 8.16 17.17
C ALA A 89 -0.72 9.67 17.04
N VAL A 90 -1.68 10.44 16.49
CA VAL A 90 -1.58 11.91 16.40
C VAL A 90 -1.63 12.55 17.80
N HIS A 91 -2.49 12.07 18.70
CA HIS A 91 -2.58 12.60 20.06
C HIS A 91 -1.34 12.30 20.91
N ALA A 92 -0.69 11.15 20.70
CA ALA A 92 0.56 10.80 21.36
C ALA A 92 1.75 11.67 20.91
N CYS A 93 1.61 12.34 19.77
CA CYS A 93 2.64 13.14 19.11
C CYS A 93 2.73 14.59 19.60
N GLY A 94 2.13 14.87 20.77
CA GLY A 94 1.93 16.21 21.37
C GLY A 94 3.16 17.09 21.43
#